data_AF-A0A845UFQ4-F1
#
_entry.id   AF-A0A845UFQ4-F1
#
_cell.length_a   1.000
_cell.length_b   1.000
_cell.length_c   1.000
_cell.angle_alpha   90.00
_cell.angle_beta   90.00
_cell.angle_gamma   90.00
#
_symmetry.space_group_name_H-M   'P 1'
#
loop_
_entity.id
_entity.type
_entity.pdbx_description
1 polymer ?
#
loop_
_entity_poly.entity_id
_entity_poly.type
_entity_poly.pdbx_seq_one_letter_code
_entity_poly.pdbx_strand_id
1 'polypeptide(L)'
;MFYLVTTAWLCAAFSPAYAQAVPRYDAIGYCDLVAETVGGSYVMKNGCLEQEQTVYNGLKARWASIPGRAGSYCDEVAHSIGGSYVILEGCIQQEVGASGSTPSFKY
;
A
#
# COMPACT_ATOMS: atom_id res chain seq x y z
N MET A 1 30.40 -53.93 5.89
CA MET A 1 29.98 -53.34 4.60
C MET A 1 28.67 -52.60 4.85
N PHE A 2 28.79 -51.32 5.22
CA PHE A 2 28.34 -50.16 4.43
C PHE A 2 26.82 -50.02 4.30
N TYR A 3 26.30 -49.15 5.19
CA TYR A 3 25.25 -48.14 5.03
C TYR A 3 24.25 -48.29 3.89
N LEU A 4 22.98 -48.01 4.19
CA LEU A 4 22.27 -46.91 3.53
C LEU A 4 21.11 -46.43 4.43
N VAL A 5 21.42 -45.38 5.19
CA VAL A 5 20.44 -44.53 5.87
C VAL A 5 19.63 -43.84 4.77
N THR A 6 18.37 -44.20 4.62
CA THR A 6 17.43 -43.50 3.73
C THR A 6 17.10 -42.14 4.34
N THR A 7 17.88 -41.12 4.00
CA THR A 7 17.57 -39.74 4.30
C THR A 7 16.37 -39.32 3.45
N ALA A 8 15.18 -39.33 4.06
CA ALA A 8 13.99 -38.71 3.50
C ALA A 8 14.28 -37.21 3.31
N TRP A 9 14.57 -36.82 2.08
CA TRP A 9 14.75 -35.43 1.68
C TRP A 9 13.42 -34.70 1.86
N LEU A 10 13.33 -33.91 2.93
CA LEU A 10 12.31 -32.88 3.11
C LEU A 10 12.54 -31.83 2.02
N CYS A 11 11.79 -31.90 0.92
CA CYS A 11 11.69 -30.80 -0.03
C CYS A 11 10.97 -29.63 0.65
N ALA A 12 11.74 -28.72 1.27
CA ALA A 12 11.21 -27.45 1.73
C ALA A 12 10.74 -26.65 0.49
N ALA A 13 9.43 -26.54 0.31
CA ALA A 13 8.83 -25.68 -0.71
C ALA A 13 9.15 -24.22 -0.35
N PHE A 14 10.20 -23.67 -0.96
CA PHE A 14 10.46 -22.24 -0.94
C PHE A 14 9.36 -21.57 -1.76
N SER A 15 8.32 -21.07 -1.10
CA SER A 15 7.37 -20.17 -1.74
C SER A 15 8.10 -18.84 -1.96
N PRO A 16 8.28 -18.38 -3.20
CA PRO A 16 8.80 -17.04 -3.42
C PRO A 16 7.81 -16.06 -2.80
N ALA A 17 8.24 -15.37 -1.75
CA ALA A 17 7.54 -14.18 -1.27
C ALA A 17 7.68 -13.12 -2.37
N TYR A 18 6.73 -13.10 -3.31
CA TYR A 18 6.66 -12.03 -4.28
C TYR A 18 6.42 -10.74 -3.49
N ALA A 19 7.44 -9.89 -3.40
CA ALA A 19 7.26 -8.53 -2.93
C ALA A 19 6.18 -7.91 -3.83
N GLN A 20 5.01 -7.64 -3.25
CA GLN A 20 3.93 -6.97 -3.96
C GLN A 20 4.48 -5.64 -4.46
N ALA A 21 4.21 -5.25 -5.71
CA ALA A 21 4.58 -3.92 -6.18
C ALA A 21 3.64 -2.87 -5.56
N VAL A 22 4.06 -1.61 -5.56
CA VAL A 22 3.13 -0.50 -5.25
C VAL A 22 1.95 -0.59 -6.21
N PRO A 23 0.68 -0.52 -5.73
CA PRO A 23 -0.49 -0.53 -6.59
C PRO A 23 -0.46 0.64 -7.58
N ARG A 24 -1.20 0.52 -8.67
CA ARG A 24 -1.22 1.51 -9.75
C ARG A 24 -2.58 2.21 -9.76
N TYR A 25 -2.56 3.51 -9.49
CA TYR A 25 -3.74 4.37 -9.54
C TYR A 25 -3.70 5.33 -10.73
N ASP A 26 -4.89 5.75 -11.17
CA ASP A 26 -5.07 6.87 -12.09
C ASP A 26 -5.04 8.20 -11.31
N ALA A 27 -3.83 8.64 -10.95
CA ALA A 27 -3.65 9.90 -10.23
C ALA A 27 -4.14 11.12 -11.03
N ILE A 28 -4.15 11.06 -12.36
CA ILE A 28 -4.65 12.16 -13.20
C ILE A 28 -6.16 12.25 -13.05
N GLY A 29 -6.87 11.13 -13.23
CA GLY A 29 -8.33 11.08 -13.03
C GLY A 29 -8.75 11.48 -11.62
N TYR A 30 -8.03 11.03 -10.59
CA TYR A 30 -8.29 11.46 -9.21
C TYR A 30 -8.11 12.98 -9.03
N CYS A 31 -7.01 13.54 -9.53
CA CYS A 31 -6.75 14.98 -9.39
C CYS A 31 -7.67 15.86 -10.24
N ASP A 32 -8.18 15.35 -11.36
CA ASP A 32 -9.26 15.99 -12.12
C ASP A 32 -10.53 16.07 -11.26
N LEU A 33 -10.95 14.97 -10.65
CA LEU A 33 -12.11 14.94 -9.76
C LEU A 33 -11.97 15.91 -8.57
N VAL A 34 -10.79 15.96 -7.95
CA VAL A 34 -10.48 16.90 -6.85
C VAL A 34 -10.59 18.36 -7.34
N ALA A 35 -10.02 18.67 -8.51
CA ALA A 35 -10.06 20.02 -9.05
C ALA A 35 -11.47 20.46 -9.48
N GLU A 36 -12.27 19.52 -10.00
CA GLU A 36 -13.65 19.75 -10.45
C GLU A 36 -14.61 19.97 -9.29
N THR A 37 -14.31 19.44 -8.10
CA THR A 37 -15.15 19.59 -6.89
C THR A 37 -15.50 21.04 -6.56
N VAL A 38 -14.63 22.00 -6.94
CA VAL A 38 -14.84 23.44 -6.73
C VAL A 38 -14.88 24.26 -8.02
N GLY A 39 -15.24 23.62 -9.15
CA GLY A 39 -15.45 24.30 -10.43
C GLY A 39 -14.26 24.26 -11.40
N GLY A 40 -13.28 23.39 -11.19
CA GLY A 40 -12.17 23.15 -12.11
C GLY A 40 -11.03 24.15 -11.90
N SER A 41 -10.14 23.88 -10.94
CA SER A 41 -8.95 24.70 -10.67
C SER A 41 -7.67 23.99 -11.12
N TYR A 42 -6.96 24.57 -12.11
CA TYR A 42 -5.65 24.08 -12.53
C TYR A 42 -4.61 24.10 -11.41
N VAL A 43 -4.68 25.09 -10.52
CA VAL A 43 -3.79 25.17 -9.35
C VAL A 43 -4.02 23.97 -8.43
N MET A 44 -5.29 23.60 -8.20
CA MET A 44 -5.62 22.44 -7.38
C MET A 44 -5.24 21.12 -8.06
N LYS A 45 -5.50 20.99 -9.36
CA LYS A 45 -5.08 19.81 -10.14
C LYS A 45 -3.57 19.61 -10.07
N ASN A 46 -2.80 20.67 -10.37
CA ASN A 46 -1.34 20.60 -10.39
C ASN A 46 -0.78 20.31 -9.00
N GLY A 47 -1.28 20.99 -7.96
CA GLY A 47 -0.87 20.71 -6.58
C GLY A 47 -1.22 19.30 -6.12
N CYS A 48 -2.37 18.75 -6.54
CA CYS A 48 -2.73 17.36 -6.30
C CYS A 48 -1.75 16.39 -6.99
N LEU A 49 -1.44 16.62 -8.26
CA LEU A 49 -0.50 15.77 -9.01
C LEU A 49 0.91 15.76 -8.39
N GLU A 50 1.39 16.91 -7.95
CA GLU A 50 2.68 17.03 -7.26
C GLU A 50 2.70 16.22 -5.95
N GLN A 51 1.61 16.25 -5.18
CA GLN A 51 1.47 15.47 -3.95
C GLN A 51 1.42 13.97 -4.25
N GLU A 52 0.55 13.54 -5.18
CA GLU A 52 0.42 12.15 -5.60
C GLU A 52 1.77 11.59 -6.07
N GLN A 53 2.51 12.34 -6.89
CA GLN A 53 3.82 11.92 -7.40
C GLN A 53 4.87 11.83 -6.29
N THR A 54 4.88 12.78 -5.35
CA THR A 54 5.79 12.79 -4.20
C THR A 54 5.55 11.57 -3.32
N VAL A 55 4.29 11.31 -2.97
CA VAL A 55 3.91 10.17 -2.14
C VAL A 55 4.17 8.85 -2.84
N TYR A 56 3.84 8.72 -4.13
CA TYR A 56 4.17 7.52 -4.90
C TYR A 56 5.67 7.20 -4.88
N ASN A 57 6.53 8.22 -5.05
CA ASN A 57 7.97 8.03 -4.99
C ASN A 57 8.44 7.57 -3.60
N GLY A 58 7.88 8.15 -2.54
CA GLY A 58 8.13 7.72 -1.16
C GLY A 58 7.69 6.28 -0.90
N LEU A 59 6.46 5.93 -1.30
CA LEU A 59 5.93 4.58 -1.20
C LEU A 59 6.82 3.59 -1.97
N LYS A 60 7.17 3.89 -3.23
CA LYS A 60 8.05 3.04 -4.05
C LYS A 60 9.38 2.74 -3.36
N ALA A 61 9.98 3.70 -2.68
CA ALA A 61 11.25 3.51 -1.98
C ALA A 61 11.12 2.57 -0.76
N ARG A 62 9.98 2.58 -0.07
CA ARG A 62 9.77 1.83 1.19
C ARG A 62 8.78 0.68 1.10
N TRP A 63 8.21 0.40 -0.06
CA TRP A 63 7.07 -0.51 -0.18
C TRP A 63 7.34 -1.90 0.38
N ALA A 64 8.55 -2.42 0.14
CA ALA A 64 8.98 -3.73 0.62
C ALA A 64 9.06 -3.84 2.17
N SER A 65 9.10 -2.72 2.90
CA SER A 65 9.10 -2.72 4.38
C SER A 65 7.70 -2.58 4.98
N ILE A 66 6.67 -2.35 4.16
CA ILE A 66 5.29 -2.22 4.65
C ILE A 66 4.73 -3.62 4.92
N PRO A 67 4.08 -3.85 6.08
CA PRO A 67 3.42 -5.13 6.35
C PRO A 67 2.38 -5.44 5.26
N GLY A 68 2.47 -6.62 4.63
CA GLY A 68 1.64 -6.97 3.47
C GLY A 68 0.12 -6.87 3.73
N ARG A 69 -0.33 -7.14 4.97
CA ARG A 69 -1.74 -6.95 5.37
C ARG A 69 -2.16 -5.49 5.33
N ALA A 70 -1.34 -4.58 5.88
CA ALA A 70 -1.63 -3.14 5.87
C ALA A 70 -1.57 -2.60 4.43
N GLY A 71 -0.59 -3.03 3.63
CA GLY A 71 -0.50 -2.66 2.22
C GLY A 71 -1.74 -3.07 1.42
N SER A 72 -2.20 -4.31 1.59
CA SER A 72 -3.38 -4.83 0.87
C SER A 72 -4.69 -4.17 1.33
N TYR A 73 -4.90 -4.02 2.63
CA TYR A 73 -6.09 -3.36 3.17
C TYR A 73 -6.16 -1.89 2.75
N CYS A 74 -5.04 -1.17 2.81
CA CYS A 74 -5.01 0.24 2.44
C CYS A 74 -5.09 0.47 0.92
N ASP A 75 -4.72 -0.51 0.10
CA ASP A 75 -5.00 -0.50 -1.34
C ASP A 75 -6.51 -0.53 -1.58
N GLU A 76 -7.23 -1.46 -0.95
CA GLU A 76 -8.71 -1.52 -1.01
C GLU A 76 -9.37 -0.22 -0.53
N VAL A 77 -8.88 0.35 0.58
CA VAL A 77 -9.37 1.63 1.11
C VAL A 77 -9.15 2.76 0.09
N ALA A 78 -7.93 2.91 -0.44
CA ALA A 78 -7.63 3.95 -1.41
C ALA A 78 -8.43 3.79 -2.71
N HIS A 79 -8.67 2.55 -3.16
CA HIS A 79 -9.46 2.27 -4.35
C HIS A 79 -10.94 2.65 -4.17
N SER A 80 -11.50 2.44 -2.98
CA SER A 80 -12.91 2.74 -2.67
C SER A 80 -13.30 4.22 -2.82
N ILE A 81 -12.32 5.10 -2.91
CA ILE A 81 -12.43 6.57 -2.96
C ILE A 81 -11.71 7.16 -4.19
N GLY A 82 -11.49 6.34 -5.22
CA GLY A 82 -11.00 6.77 -6.54
C GLY A 82 -9.53 6.47 -6.83
N GLY A 83 -8.78 5.90 -5.88
CA GLY A 83 -7.36 5.56 -6.05
C GLY A 83 -6.45 6.77 -5.89
N SER A 84 -5.89 6.95 -4.70
CA SER A 84 -4.94 8.02 -4.36
C SER A 84 -3.78 7.48 -3.55
N TYR A 85 -2.55 7.82 -3.96
CA TYR A 85 -1.33 7.48 -3.24
C TYR A 85 -1.26 8.22 -1.89
N VAL A 86 -1.75 9.46 -1.82
CA VAL A 86 -1.83 10.22 -0.56
C VAL A 86 -2.71 9.48 0.44
N ILE A 87 -3.86 8.96 0.00
CA ILE A 87 -4.77 8.24 0.90
C ILE A 87 -4.20 6.87 1.27
N LEU A 88 -3.61 6.15 0.32
CA LEU A 88 -2.91 4.89 0.58
C LEU A 88 -1.85 5.08 1.68
N GLU A 89 -0.98 6.08 1.54
CA GLU A 89 0.05 6.38 2.55
C GLU A 89 -0.58 6.73 3.91
N GLY A 90 -1.57 7.61 3.94
CA GLY A 90 -2.26 8.00 5.16
C GLY A 90 -2.88 6.80 5.89
N CYS A 91 -3.51 5.88 5.15
CA CYS A 91 -4.04 4.64 5.70
C CYS A 91 -2.92 3.75 6.26
N ILE A 92 -1.83 3.55 5.50
CA ILE A 92 -0.69 2.72 5.95
C ILE A 92 -0.11 3.26 7.26
N GLN A 93 0.08 4.58 7.36
CA GLN A 93 0.59 5.21 8.58
C GLN A 93 -0.33 4.94 9.78
N GLN A 94 -1.64 5.03 9.58
CA GLN A 94 -2.63 4.77 10.62
C GLN A 94 -2.68 3.29 11.03
N GLU A 95 -2.73 2.37 10.08
CA GLU A 95 -2.78 0.93 10.34
C GLU A 95 -1.51 0.42 11.04
N VAL A 96 -0.34 0.87 10.56
CA VAL A 96 0.93 0.52 11.20
C VAL A 96 1.02 1.11 12.60
N GLY A 97 0.56 2.35 12.80
CA GLY A 97 0.49 2.98 14.12
C GLY A 97 -0.47 2.29 15.09
N ALA A 98 -1.65 1.89 14.61
CA ALA A 98 -2.70 1.23 15.39
C ALA A 98 -2.34 -0.22 15.76
N SER A 99 -1.46 -0.87 15.00
CA SER A 99 -1.05 -2.25 15.23
C SER A 99 -0.49 -2.53 16.64
N GLY A 100 -0.07 -1.50 17.37
CA GLY A 100 0.44 -1.60 18.74
C GLY A 100 -0.62 -1.49 19.86
N SER A 101 -1.87 -1.12 19.57
CA SER A 101 -2.88 -0.94 20.63
C SER A 101 -4.33 -0.98 20.13
N THR A 102 -5.22 -1.58 20.92
CA THR A 102 -6.68 -1.52 20.69
C THR A 102 -7.33 -0.82 21.88
N PRO A 103 -7.91 0.37 21.71
CA PRO A 103 -8.58 1.06 22.80
C PRO A 103 -9.86 0.31 23.20
N SER A 104 -10.23 0.38 24.49
CA SER A 104 -11.56 -0.07 24.93
C SER A 104 -12.62 0.97 24.58
N PHE A 105 -13.72 0.52 24.00
CA PHE A 105 -14.88 1.38 23.72
C PHE A 105 -15.54 1.83 25.04
N LYS A 106 -15.86 3.12 25.17
CA LYS A 106 -16.49 3.73 26.35
C LYS A 106 -17.78 4.44 25.92
N TYR A 107 -18.81 4.37 26.75
CA TYR A 107 -20.09 5.07 26.61
C TYR A 107 -20.29 6.10 27.71
#